data_AF-A0A484C7L1-F1
#
_entry.id   AF-A0A484C7L1-F1
#
_cell.length_a   1.000
_cell.length_b   1.000
_cell.length_c   1.000
_cell.angle_alpha   90.00
_cell.angle_beta   90.00
_cell.angle_gamma   90.00
#
_symmetry.space_group_name_H-M   'P 1'
#
loop_
_entity.id
_entity.type
_entity.pdbx_description
1 polymer ?
#
loop_
_entity_poly.entity_id
_entity_poly.type
_entity_poly.pdbx_seq_one_letter_code
_entity_poly.pdbx_strand_id
1 'polypeptide(L)'
;MCGNYATKFQRLLAKILPSIREGKEDESSLNQFFEDRDTSPFSQGKLTKWLDRKEREINIIRSCVDTMEGTKIVPTQSKLDRQVLAPGVEDALCFVFTSVERGDTDLDVMDDYLDFPGSTIEVPWYYSPEVFTKMREKAKAFQNIANAQKNNSRFCFLIAAIENKNYTGATIYHYKNGILVSEDLSNELPPVENITDRRQLIWYACDLNLDPNTANYNLILSEGNKK
;
A
#
# COMPACT_ATOMS: atom_id res chain seq x y z
N MET A 1 18.58 -6.62 12.27
CA MET A 1 18.22 -7.76 13.16
C MET A 1 18.97 -9.05 12.83
N CYS A 2 18.76 -9.70 11.68
CA CYS A 2 19.43 -10.98 11.37
C CYS A 2 20.97 -10.92 11.45
N GLY A 3 21.60 -9.82 11.02
CA GLY A 3 23.05 -9.61 11.17
C GLY A 3 23.49 -9.52 12.64
N ASN A 4 22.71 -8.86 13.49
CA ASN A 4 22.98 -8.76 14.93
C ASN A 4 22.84 -10.14 15.59
N TYR A 5 21.78 -10.88 15.26
CA TYR A 5 21.59 -12.24 15.75
C TYR A 5 22.71 -13.18 15.29
N ALA A 6 23.08 -13.16 14.01
CA ALA A 6 24.19 -13.95 13.47
C ALA A 6 25.51 -13.65 14.20
N THR A 7 25.77 -12.38 14.50
CA THR A 7 26.98 -11.98 15.25
C THR A 7 26.93 -12.45 16.70
N LYS A 8 25.76 -12.36 17.38
CA LYS A 8 25.55 -12.90 18.74
C LYS A 8 25.76 -14.41 18.76
N PHE A 9 25.20 -15.11 17.78
CA PHE A 9 25.32 -16.55 17.57
C PHE A 9 26.79 -16.97 17.36
N GLN A 10 27.52 -16.31 16.47
CA GLN A 10 28.95 -16.56 16.24
C GLN A 10 29.81 -16.31 17.48
N ARG A 11 29.53 -15.24 18.24
CA ARG A 11 30.24 -14.94 19.50
C ARG A 11 30.03 -16.02 20.55
N LEU A 12 28.83 -16.61 20.63
CA LEU A 12 28.54 -17.70 21.54
C LEU A 12 29.25 -18.99 21.13
N LEU A 13 29.21 -19.35 19.85
CA LEU A 13 29.96 -20.50 19.32
C LEU A 13 31.47 -20.38 19.57
N ALA A 14 32.03 -19.18 19.39
CA ALA A 14 33.45 -18.92 19.65
C ALA A 14 33.86 -19.10 21.13
N LYS A 15 32.89 -19.10 22.07
CA LYS A 15 33.12 -19.39 23.49
C LYS A 15 32.90 -20.87 23.83
N ILE A 16 31.81 -21.45 23.36
CA ILE A 16 31.42 -22.84 23.67
C ILE A 16 32.40 -23.84 23.07
N LEU A 17 32.80 -23.66 21.80
CA LEU A 17 33.67 -24.63 21.12
C LEU A 17 35.03 -24.82 21.79
N PRO A 18 35.76 -23.76 22.21
CA PRO A 18 36.96 -23.93 23.03
C PRO A 18 36.70 -24.59 24.40
N SER A 19 35.64 -24.21 25.11
CA SER A 19 35.30 -24.80 26.42
C SER A 19 35.07 -26.30 26.34
N ILE A 20 34.36 -26.78 25.32
CA ILE A 20 34.15 -28.22 25.07
C ILE A 20 35.49 -28.92 24.80
N ARG A 21 36.36 -28.33 23.96
CA ARG A 21 37.68 -28.90 23.64
C ARG A 21 38.59 -29.02 24.87
N GLU A 22 38.46 -28.11 25.83
CA GLU A 22 39.19 -28.13 27.09
C GLU A 22 38.56 -29.08 28.13
N GLY A 23 37.42 -29.71 27.82
CA GLY A 23 36.69 -30.59 28.74
C GLY A 23 35.98 -29.86 29.88
N LYS A 24 35.78 -28.54 29.76
CA LYS A 24 35.10 -27.71 30.77
C LYS A 24 33.58 -27.69 30.59
N GLU A 25 33.11 -27.87 29.38
CA GLU A 25 31.69 -27.99 29.01
C GLU A 25 31.47 -29.30 28.26
N ASP A 26 30.24 -29.84 28.36
CA ASP A 26 29.83 -31.05 27.66
C ASP A 26 29.28 -30.71 26.27
N GLU A 27 29.29 -31.67 25.34
CA GLU A 27 28.74 -31.49 23.99
C GLU A 27 27.23 -31.17 24.02
N SER A 28 26.50 -31.57 25.08
CA SER A 28 25.11 -31.16 25.30
C SER A 28 24.90 -29.65 25.35
N SER A 29 25.90 -28.85 25.74
CA SER A 29 25.83 -27.38 25.70
C SER A 29 25.68 -26.86 24.27
N LEU A 30 26.23 -27.57 23.28
CA LEU A 30 26.07 -27.23 21.87
C LEU A 30 24.67 -27.62 21.35
N ASN A 31 24.12 -28.75 21.80
CA ASN A 31 22.76 -29.16 21.45
C ASN A 31 21.73 -28.16 21.99
N GLN A 32 21.84 -27.78 23.26
CA GLN A 32 20.95 -26.79 23.87
C GLN A 32 21.01 -25.45 23.13
N PHE A 33 22.19 -25.03 22.70
CA PHE A 33 22.37 -23.81 21.91
C PHE A 33 21.65 -23.86 20.54
N PHE A 34 21.62 -25.00 19.87
CA PHE A 34 20.84 -25.17 18.64
C PHE A 34 19.34 -25.22 18.92
N GLU A 35 18.91 -25.87 19.99
CA GLU A 35 17.49 -25.89 20.43
C GLU A 35 16.98 -24.48 20.77
N ASP A 36 17.81 -23.66 21.42
CA ASP A 36 17.51 -22.25 21.70
C ASP A 36 17.29 -21.46 20.41
N ARG A 37 18.09 -21.72 19.36
CA ARG A 37 17.88 -21.12 18.04
C ARG A 37 16.55 -21.57 17.43
N ASP A 38 16.25 -22.87 17.47
CA ASP A 38 15.04 -23.43 16.85
C ASP A 38 13.76 -22.96 17.54
N THR A 39 13.83 -22.66 18.84
CA THR A 39 12.74 -22.09 19.62
C THR A 39 12.67 -20.55 19.56
N SER A 40 13.78 -19.87 19.26
CA SER A 40 13.85 -18.40 19.12
C SER A 40 12.99 -17.85 17.96
N PRO A 41 12.74 -16.53 17.91
CA PRO A 41 12.15 -15.86 16.73
C PRO A 41 13.00 -15.96 15.45
N PHE A 42 14.29 -16.25 15.58
CA PHE A 42 15.25 -16.38 14.47
C PHE A 42 15.37 -17.80 13.93
N SER A 43 14.47 -18.72 14.33
CA SER A 43 14.45 -20.05 13.74
C SER A 43 14.13 -19.98 12.25
N GLN A 44 14.68 -20.92 11.47
CA GLN A 44 14.48 -20.93 10.02
C GLN A 44 13.00 -20.94 9.66
N GLY A 45 12.19 -21.73 10.37
CA GLY A 45 10.75 -21.82 10.14
C GLY A 45 10.01 -20.51 10.41
N LYS A 46 10.40 -19.73 11.42
CA LYS A 46 9.77 -18.43 11.71
C LYS A 46 10.21 -17.35 10.73
N LEU A 47 11.50 -17.30 10.38
CA LEU A 47 12.02 -16.36 9.38
C LEU A 47 11.41 -16.60 7.99
N THR A 48 11.32 -17.86 7.55
CA THR A 48 10.65 -18.20 6.29
C THR A 48 9.19 -17.77 6.32
N LYS A 49 8.45 -18.06 7.39
CA LYS A 49 7.04 -17.60 7.51
C LYS A 49 6.90 -16.08 7.48
N TRP A 50 7.83 -15.34 8.10
CA TRP A 50 7.84 -13.87 8.03
C TRP A 50 8.10 -13.37 6.60
N LEU A 51 9.05 -13.99 5.87
CA LEU A 51 9.28 -13.65 4.47
C LEU A 51 8.04 -13.94 3.60
N ASP A 52 7.39 -15.09 3.79
CA ASP A 52 6.16 -15.44 3.06
C ASP A 52 5.03 -14.42 3.33
N ARG A 53 4.93 -13.92 4.58
CA ARG A 53 4.00 -12.86 4.97
C ARG A 53 4.28 -11.56 4.23
N LYS A 54 5.55 -11.14 4.18
CA LYS A 54 5.96 -9.92 3.49
C LYS A 54 5.81 -10.01 1.98
N GLU A 55 6.08 -11.17 1.41
CA GLU A 55 5.81 -11.41 -0.01
C GLU A 55 4.31 -11.30 -0.32
N ARG A 56 3.44 -11.82 0.55
CA ARG A 56 1.99 -11.65 0.41
C ARG A 56 1.56 -10.18 0.48
N GLU A 57 2.09 -9.42 1.44
CA GLU A 57 1.83 -7.97 1.56
C GLU A 57 2.22 -7.23 0.28
N ILE A 58 3.43 -7.48 -0.24
CA ILE A 58 3.93 -6.91 -1.50
C ILE A 58 3.01 -7.28 -2.67
N ASN A 59 2.58 -8.53 -2.76
CA ASN A 59 1.70 -9.01 -3.83
C ASN A 59 0.33 -8.32 -3.81
N ILE A 60 -0.22 -8.03 -2.63
CA ILE A 60 -1.48 -7.29 -2.49
C ILE A 60 -1.34 -5.84 -2.95
N ILE A 61 -0.30 -5.15 -2.49
CA ILE A 61 -0.01 -3.76 -2.89
C ILE A 61 0.19 -3.69 -4.40
N ARG A 62 1.03 -4.58 -4.94
CA ARG A 62 1.30 -4.69 -6.39
C ARG A 62 0.01 -4.91 -7.18
N SER A 63 -0.86 -5.83 -6.76
CA SER A 63 -2.15 -6.05 -7.44
C SER A 63 -3.00 -4.79 -7.54
N CYS A 64 -2.95 -3.89 -6.55
CA CYS A 64 -3.68 -2.63 -6.58
C CYS A 64 -2.99 -1.58 -7.46
N VAL A 65 -1.66 -1.46 -7.35
CA VAL A 65 -0.86 -0.54 -8.18
C VAL A 65 -0.96 -0.89 -9.65
N ASP A 66 -0.87 -2.17 -10.01
CA ASP A 66 -1.01 -2.66 -11.39
C ASP A 66 -2.42 -2.37 -11.95
N THR A 67 -3.45 -2.39 -11.09
CA THR A 67 -4.82 -2.00 -11.49
C THR A 67 -4.90 -0.51 -11.83
N MET A 68 -4.07 0.32 -11.18
CA MET A 68 -4.07 1.77 -11.32
C MET A 68 -2.94 2.26 -12.25
N GLU A 69 -2.64 1.49 -13.29
CA GLU A 69 -1.53 1.75 -14.22
C GLU A 69 -1.57 3.18 -14.78
N GLY A 70 -0.39 3.81 -14.88
CA GLY A 70 -0.23 5.19 -15.35
C GLY A 70 -0.45 6.25 -14.26
N THR A 71 -0.90 5.87 -13.07
CA THR A 71 -1.03 6.79 -11.93
C THR A 71 0.32 7.07 -11.29
N LYS A 72 0.54 8.34 -10.91
CA LYS A 72 1.80 8.79 -10.30
C LYS A 72 1.89 8.37 -8.82
N ILE A 73 2.96 7.67 -8.48
CA ILE A 73 3.28 7.32 -7.08
C ILE A 73 4.07 8.46 -6.42
N VAL A 74 3.63 8.91 -5.24
CA VAL A 74 4.27 9.96 -4.43
C VAL A 74 4.75 9.37 -3.09
N PRO A 75 6.07 9.17 -2.90
CA PRO A 75 6.59 8.43 -1.75
C PRO A 75 6.69 9.24 -0.45
N THR A 76 6.38 10.54 -0.47
CA THR A 76 6.60 11.43 0.69
C THR A 76 5.55 12.52 0.72
N GLN A 77 5.18 13.00 1.91
CA GLN A 77 4.21 14.08 2.08
C GLN A 77 4.55 15.34 1.27
N SER A 78 5.81 15.78 1.24
CA SER A 78 6.21 16.97 0.45
C SER A 78 6.01 16.82 -1.06
N LYS A 79 6.12 15.59 -1.59
CA LYS A 79 5.85 15.30 -3.01
C LYS A 79 4.36 15.27 -3.28
N LEU A 80 3.55 14.77 -2.34
CA LEU A 80 2.10 14.84 -2.39
C LEU A 80 1.63 16.31 -2.38
N ASP A 81 2.09 17.11 -1.42
CA ASP A 81 1.77 18.54 -1.30
C ASP A 81 2.09 19.29 -2.59
N ARG A 82 3.25 19.02 -3.20
CA ARG A 82 3.65 19.63 -4.47
C ARG A 82 2.66 19.34 -5.61
N GLN A 83 2.03 18.17 -5.64
CA GLN A 83 1.03 17.82 -6.67
C GLN A 83 -0.33 18.41 -6.34
N VAL A 84 -0.76 18.28 -5.09
CA VAL A 84 -2.08 18.73 -4.61
C VAL A 84 -2.21 20.25 -4.63
N LEU A 85 -1.13 20.98 -4.37
CA LEU A 85 -1.07 22.46 -4.37
C LEU A 85 -0.64 23.05 -5.73
N ALA A 86 -0.54 22.24 -6.77
CA ALA A 86 -0.11 22.73 -8.08
C ALA A 86 -1.14 23.71 -8.67
N PRO A 87 -0.70 24.83 -9.30
CA PRO A 87 -1.62 25.78 -9.92
C PRO A 87 -2.50 25.09 -10.98
N GLY A 88 -3.80 25.33 -10.92
CA GLY A 88 -4.79 24.77 -11.86
C GLY A 88 -5.35 23.40 -11.47
N VAL A 89 -4.80 22.73 -10.46
CA VAL A 89 -5.42 21.53 -9.87
C VAL A 89 -6.53 21.96 -8.93
N GLU A 90 -7.75 21.53 -9.22
CA GLU A 90 -8.93 21.80 -8.38
C GLU A 90 -9.35 20.57 -7.59
N ASP A 91 -9.24 19.39 -8.18
CA ASP A 91 -9.59 18.11 -7.55
C ASP A 91 -8.40 17.16 -7.64
N ALA A 92 -7.83 16.77 -6.50
CA ALA A 92 -6.81 15.73 -6.44
C ALA A 92 -7.35 14.51 -5.70
N LEU A 93 -7.32 13.36 -6.37
CA LEU A 93 -7.66 12.07 -5.80
C LEU A 93 -6.39 11.28 -5.54
N CYS A 94 -6.19 10.85 -4.30
CA CYS A 94 -5.04 10.08 -3.90
C CYS A 94 -5.49 8.72 -3.37
N PHE A 95 -5.11 7.63 -4.05
CA PHE A 95 -5.24 6.29 -3.49
C PHE A 95 -4.17 6.10 -2.41
N VAL A 96 -4.60 5.98 -1.16
CA VAL A 96 -3.72 5.94 0.00
C VAL A 96 -3.71 4.54 0.60
N PHE A 97 -2.55 3.89 0.60
CA PHE A 97 -2.31 2.69 1.41
C PHE A 97 -2.13 3.10 2.87
N THR A 98 -3.11 2.80 3.72
CA THR A 98 -3.17 3.30 5.10
C THR A 98 -2.53 2.38 6.13
N SER A 99 -2.24 1.14 5.74
CA SER A 99 -1.76 0.09 6.66
C SER A 99 -0.33 -0.38 6.39
N VAL A 100 0.34 0.14 5.35
CA VAL A 100 1.71 -0.27 4.98
C VAL A 100 2.76 0.25 5.96
N GLU A 101 2.55 1.44 6.50
CA GLU A 101 3.47 2.07 7.45
C GLU A 101 3.18 1.68 8.91
N ARG A 102 2.20 0.81 9.16
CA ARG A 102 1.98 0.24 10.49
C ARG A 102 3.20 -0.63 10.86
N GLY A 103 3.55 -0.63 12.15
CA GLY A 103 4.66 -1.43 12.68
C GLY A 103 4.56 -2.92 12.32
N ASP A 104 5.70 -3.61 12.32
CA ASP A 104 5.79 -5.03 11.99
C ASP A 104 5.96 -5.85 13.28
N THR A 105 4.88 -6.53 13.67
CA THR A 105 4.84 -7.32 14.90
C THR A 105 5.85 -8.47 14.94
N ASP A 106 6.23 -9.03 13.79
CA ASP A 106 7.27 -10.08 13.75
C ASP A 106 8.66 -9.47 13.97
N LEU A 107 8.91 -8.24 13.48
CA LEU A 107 10.16 -7.51 13.76
C LEU A 107 10.22 -7.06 15.22
N ASP A 108 9.10 -6.60 15.78
CA ASP A 108 8.99 -6.23 17.19
C ASP A 108 9.39 -7.42 18.10
N VAL A 109 8.85 -8.61 17.85
CA VAL A 109 9.22 -9.85 18.58
C VAL A 109 10.70 -10.23 18.41
N MET A 110 11.29 -9.95 17.25
CA MET A 110 12.73 -10.17 17.03
C MET A 110 13.60 -9.14 17.78
N ASP A 111 13.11 -7.91 17.97
CA ASP A 111 13.77 -6.87 18.75
C ASP A 111 13.69 -7.16 20.24
N ASP A 112 12.52 -7.57 20.73
CA ASP A 112 12.28 -8.05 22.11
C ASP A 112 13.30 -9.11 22.50
N TYR A 113 13.50 -10.10 21.62
CA TYR A 113 14.46 -11.17 21.83
C TYR A 113 15.93 -10.71 21.84
N LEU A 114 16.20 -9.53 21.28
CA LEU A 114 17.51 -8.88 21.30
C LEU A 114 17.63 -7.82 22.42
N ASP A 115 16.69 -7.78 23.38
CA ASP A 115 16.58 -6.88 24.54
C ASP A 115 15.96 -5.49 24.27
N PHE A 116 15.02 -5.39 23.31
CA PHE A 116 14.30 -4.13 22.99
C PHE A 116 12.77 -4.30 23.13
N PRO A 117 12.10 -3.70 24.13
CA PRO A 117 10.69 -3.98 24.43
C PRO A 117 9.65 -3.38 23.44
N GLY A 118 8.72 -4.20 22.94
CA GLY A 118 7.45 -3.87 22.25
C GLY A 118 6.96 -5.08 21.43
N SER A 119 5.68 -5.47 21.28
CA SER A 119 4.36 -4.81 21.30
C SER A 119 3.26 -5.91 21.19
N THR A 120 1.99 -5.52 21.31
CA THR A 120 0.78 -6.35 21.16
C THR A 120 0.60 -6.99 19.77
N ILE A 121 0.17 -8.25 19.74
CA ILE A 121 -0.09 -9.05 18.53
C ILE A 121 -1.39 -8.58 17.85
N GLU A 122 -1.31 -7.71 16.85
CA GLU A 122 -2.42 -7.38 15.96
C GLU A 122 -2.46 -8.37 14.77
N VAL A 123 -3.65 -8.78 14.34
CA VAL A 123 -3.81 -9.65 13.15
C VAL A 123 -3.43 -8.84 11.91
N PRO A 124 -2.44 -9.28 11.11
CA PRO A 124 -2.00 -8.47 9.98
C PRO A 124 -3.09 -8.30 8.91
N TRP A 125 -3.28 -7.06 8.46
CA TRP A 125 -4.33 -6.68 7.52
C TRP A 125 -4.29 -7.48 6.21
N TYR A 126 -3.10 -7.85 5.74
CA TYR A 126 -2.86 -8.60 4.50
C TYR A 126 -3.32 -10.07 4.54
N TYR A 127 -3.80 -10.55 5.69
CA TYR A 127 -4.49 -11.84 5.78
C TYR A 127 -6.01 -11.75 5.60
N SER A 128 -6.60 -10.56 5.73
CA SER A 128 -8.05 -10.39 5.60
C SER A 128 -8.47 -10.39 4.13
N PRO A 129 -9.24 -11.40 3.65
CA PRO A 129 -9.75 -11.42 2.29
C PRO A 129 -10.72 -10.27 2.03
N GLU A 130 -11.44 -9.83 3.06
CA GLU A 130 -12.37 -8.71 2.99
C GLU A 130 -11.63 -7.39 2.75
N VAL A 131 -10.53 -7.14 3.49
CA VAL A 131 -9.68 -5.96 3.27
C VAL A 131 -9.13 -5.96 1.85
N PHE A 132 -8.60 -7.09 1.39
CA PHE A 132 -8.10 -7.20 0.02
C PHE A 132 -9.17 -6.95 -1.05
N THR A 133 -10.37 -7.51 -0.85
CA THR A 133 -11.49 -7.34 -1.79
C THR A 133 -11.88 -5.86 -1.89
N LYS A 134 -12.04 -5.17 -0.74
CA LYS A 134 -12.36 -3.74 -0.70
C LYS A 134 -11.28 -2.87 -1.34
N MET A 135 -10.00 -3.18 -1.09
CA MET A 135 -8.88 -2.46 -1.71
C MET A 135 -8.92 -2.58 -3.23
N ARG A 136 -9.16 -3.79 -3.76
CA ARG A 136 -9.25 -4.03 -5.19
C ARG A 136 -10.46 -3.32 -5.82
N GLU A 137 -11.61 -3.32 -5.15
CA GLU A 137 -12.78 -2.58 -5.60
C GLU A 137 -12.52 -1.07 -5.67
N LYS A 138 -11.91 -0.50 -4.62
CA LYS A 138 -11.51 0.91 -4.61
C LYS A 138 -10.47 1.23 -5.68
N ALA A 139 -9.49 0.36 -5.92
CA ALA A 139 -8.49 0.56 -6.97
C ALA A 139 -9.13 0.59 -8.37
N LYS A 140 -10.11 -0.28 -8.63
CA LYS A 140 -10.89 -0.25 -9.88
C LYS A 140 -11.74 1.02 -10.00
N ALA A 141 -12.43 1.41 -8.94
CA ALA A 141 -13.23 2.63 -8.92
C ALA A 141 -12.34 3.87 -9.18
N PHE A 142 -11.19 3.94 -8.52
CA PHE A 142 -10.18 4.98 -8.73
C PHE A 142 -9.72 5.03 -10.19
N GLN A 143 -9.33 3.89 -10.77
CA GLN A 143 -8.88 3.84 -12.16
C GLN A 143 -9.98 4.24 -13.15
N ASN A 144 -11.23 3.89 -12.89
CA ASN A 144 -12.35 4.31 -13.72
C ASN A 144 -12.51 5.83 -13.74
N ILE A 145 -12.41 6.48 -12.57
CA ILE A 145 -12.46 7.94 -12.46
C ILE A 145 -11.24 8.57 -13.16
N ALA A 146 -10.04 8.02 -12.95
CA ALA A 146 -8.81 8.48 -13.58
C ALA A 146 -8.91 8.43 -15.11
N ASN A 147 -9.41 7.33 -15.67
CA ASN A 147 -9.61 7.17 -17.11
C ASN A 147 -10.65 8.15 -17.67
N ALA A 148 -11.76 8.39 -16.94
CA ALA A 148 -12.78 9.34 -17.34
C ALA A 148 -12.26 10.79 -17.38
N GLN A 149 -11.37 11.14 -16.45
CA GLN A 149 -10.80 12.48 -16.30
C GLN A 149 -9.40 12.66 -16.90
N LYS A 150 -8.91 11.69 -17.68
CA LYS A 150 -7.52 11.67 -18.19
C LYS A 150 -7.07 12.93 -18.93
N ASN A 151 -8.00 13.62 -19.59
CA ASN A 151 -7.75 14.84 -20.39
C ASN A 151 -8.07 16.13 -19.62
N ASN A 152 -8.48 16.03 -18.36
CA ASN A 152 -8.90 17.16 -17.56
C ASN A 152 -7.77 17.60 -16.63
N SER A 153 -7.08 18.68 -17.00
CA SER A 153 -5.93 19.20 -16.23
C SER A 153 -6.29 19.72 -14.84
N ARG A 154 -7.59 19.88 -14.53
CA ARG A 154 -8.08 20.26 -13.20
C ARG A 154 -8.06 19.09 -12.22
N PHE A 155 -7.98 17.85 -12.73
CA PHE A 155 -7.88 16.64 -11.94
C PHE A 155 -6.45 16.15 -11.81
N CYS A 156 -6.10 15.67 -10.63
CA CYS A 156 -4.83 15.03 -10.35
C CYS A 156 -5.07 13.66 -9.69
N PHE A 157 -4.40 12.62 -10.16
CA PHE A 157 -4.53 11.25 -9.64
C PHE A 157 -3.18 10.78 -9.11
N LEU A 158 -3.15 10.32 -7.86
CA LEU A 158 -1.93 10.00 -7.12
C LEU A 158 -2.08 8.69 -6.36
N ILE A 159 -0.95 8.05 -6.07
CA ILE A 159 -0.84 6.92 -5.14
C ILE A 159 0.16 7.29 -4.04
N ALA A 160 -0.22 7.08 -2.79
CA ALA A 160 0.65 7.33 -1.63
C ALA A 160 0.53 6.21 -0.59
N ALA A 161 1.50 6.14 0.32
CA ALA A 161 1.36 5.46 1.59
C ALA A 161 1.33 6.53 2.68
N ILE A 162 0.29 6.51 3.51
CA ILE A 162 0.12 7.45 4.63
C ILE A 162 -0.60 6.67 5.72
N GLU A 163 0.04 6.48 6.88
CA GLU A 163 -0.61 5.81 8.00
C GLU A 163 -1.94 6.48 8.39
N ASN A 164 -3.03 5.70 8.40
CA ASN A 164 -4.32 6.12 8.96
C ASN A 164 -4.95 4.95 9.73
N LYS A 165 -5.22 5.18 11.02
CA LYS A 165 -5.76 4.15 11.92
C LYS A 165 -7.26 3.91 11.73
N ASN A 166 -7.98 4.88 11.15
CA ASN A 166 -9.41 4.79 10.88
C ASN A 166 -9.75 3.82 9.74
N TYR A 167 -8.79 3.57 8.84
CA TYR A 167 -8.99 2.75 7.65
C TYR A 167 -7.94 1.65 7.56
N THR A 168 -8.40 0.42 7.28
CA THR A 168 -7.52 -0.74 7.10
C THR A 168 -7.32 -1.06 5.62
N GLY A 169 -6.08 -1.31 5.20
CA GLY A 169 -5.70 -1.56 3.83
C GLY A 169 -5.43 -0.27 3.05
N ALA A 170 -6.47 0.23 2.35
CA ALA A 170 -6.38 1.45 1.55
C ALA A 170 -7.72 2.18 1.42
N THR A 171 -7.63 3.48 1.15
CA THR A 171 -8.77 4.38 0.91
C THR A 171 -8.43 5.41 -0.18
N ILE A 172 -9.38 6.25 -0.57
CA ILE A 172 -9.19 7.32 -1.54
C ILE A 172 -9.41 8.65 -0.83
N TYR A 173 -8.34 9.44 -0.74
CA TYR A 173 -8.42 10.81 -0.24
C TYR A 173 -8.83 11.74 -1.37
N HIS A 174 -9.67 12.71 -1.04
CA HIS A 174 -10.06 13.79 -1.94
C HIS A 174 -9.59 15.13 -1.39
N TYR A 175 -8.76 15.80 -2.17
CA TYR A 175 -8.35 17.17 -1.93
C TYR A 175 -9.05 18.09 -2.93
N LYS A 176 -9.67 19.16 -2.42
CA LYS A 176 -10.29 20.20 -3.22
C LYS A 176 -9.56 21.52 -3.02
N ASN A 177 -9.06 22.11 -4.12
CA ASN A 177 -8.23 23.32 -4.12
C ASN A 177 -7.08 23.25 -3.10
N GLY A 178 -6.42 22.09 -3.01
CA GLY A 178 -5.33 21.87 -2.09
C GLY A 178 -5.71 21.46 -0.66
N ILE A 179 -7.00 21.44 -0.32
CA ILE A 179 -7.48 21.16 1.04
C ILE A 179 -8.09 19.76 1.07
N LEU A 180 -7.71 18.92 2.04
CA LEU A 180 -8.31 17.60 2.25
C LEU A 180 -9.78 17.77 2.67
N VAL A 181 -10.71 17.26 1.86
CA VAL A 181 -12.16 17.34 2.11
C VAL A 181 -12.79 16.00 2.46
N SER A 182 -12.16 14.88 2.08
CA SER A 182 -12.57 13.54 2.50
C SER A 182 -11.38 12.58 2.57
N GLU A 183 -11.37 11.72 3.59
CA GLU A 183 -10.43 10.59 3.73
C GLU A 183 -10.97 9.28 3.17
N ASP A 184 -12.25 9.25 2.79
CA ASP A 184 -12.87 8.11 2.13
C ASP A 184 -13.89 8.61 1.11
N LEU A 185 -13.42 8.74 -0.12
CA LEU A 185 -14.31 8.97 -1.24
C LEU A 185 -15.18 7.71 -1.43
N SER A 186 -16.41 7.78 -0.94
CA SER A 186 -17.45 6.80 -1.23
C SER A 186 -17.66 6.70 -2.75
N ASN A 187 -18.08 5.53 -3.22
CA ASN A 187 -18.41 5.29 -4.62
C ASN A 187 -19.61 6.13 -5.12
N GLU A 188 -20.27 6.88 -4.25
CA GLU A 188 -21.44 7.69 -4.57
C GLU A 188 -21.00 9.10 -5.01
N LEU A 189 -21.05 9.34 -6.32
CA LEU A 189 -21.03 10.68 -6.87
C LEU A 189 -22.22 11.49 -6.29
N PRO A 190 -22.06 12.81 -6.05
CA PRO A 190 -23.10 13.63 -5.42
C PRO A 190 -24.39 13.57 -6.24
N PRO A 191 -25.57 13.28 -5.65
CA PRO A 191 -26.81 13.07 -6.39
C PRO A 191 -27.06 14.16 -7.43
N VAL A 192 -27.28 13.77 -8.69
CA VAL A 192 -27.38 14.71 -9.82
C VAL A 192 -28.45 15.79 -9.58
N GLU A 193 -29.53 15.43 -8.89
CA GLU A 193 -30.65 16.30 -8.52
C GLU A 193 -30.24 17.46 -7.60
N ASN A 194 -29.16 17.31 -6.83
CA ASN A 194 -28.67 18.30 -5.87
C ASN A 194 -27.53 19.17 -6.43
N ILE A 195 -27.10 18.94 -7.68
CA ILE A 195 -25.99 19.66 -8.30
C ILE A 195 -26.46 21.04 -8.76
N THR A 196 -26.02 22.08 -8.04
CA THR A 196 -26.27 23.48 -8.39
C THR A 196 -25.09 24.14 -9.10
N ASP A 197 -23.87 23.68 -8.83
CA ASP A 197 -22.66 24.14 -9.51
C ASP A 197 -22.37 23.25 -10.73
N ARG A 198 -22.46 23.83 -11.93
CA ARG A 198 -22.14 23.14 -13.20
C ARG A 198 -20.76 22.48 -13.17
N ARG A 199 -19.81 23.01 -12.39
CA ARG A 199 -18.47 22.41 -12.26
C ARG A 199 -18.51 21.05 -11.62
N GLN A 200 -19.51 20.73 -10.78
CA GLN A 200 -19.63 19.40 -10.17
C GLN A 200 -20.09 18.34 -11.17
N LEU A 201 -20.74 18.72 -12.28
CA LEU A 201 -21.07 17.78 -13.36
C LEU A 201 -19.82 17.17 -14.01
N ILE A 202 -18.64 17.78 -13.82
CA ILE A 202 -17.39 17.25 -14.34
C ILE A 202 -17.09 15.85 -13.79
N TRP A 203 -17.55 15.54 -12.58
CA TRP A 203 -17.42 14.22 -11.97
C TRP A 203 -18.16 13.12 -12.72
N TYR A 204 -19.13 13.50 -13.55
CA TYR A 204 -19.89 12.63 -14.45
C TYR A 204 -19.39 12.68 -15.89
N ALA A 205 -18.33 13.44 -16.18
CA ALA A 205 -17.84 13.58 -17.54
C ALA A 205 -17.28 12.26 -18.06
N CYS A 206 -17.73 11.87 -19.25
CA CYS A 206 -17.27 10.70 -19.96
C CYS A 206 -16.72 11.14 -21.33
N ASP A 207 -15.63 10.50 -21.76
CA ASP A 207 -15.08 10.74 -23.07
C ASP A 207 -15.95 10.03 -24.13
N LEU A 208 -16.62 10.80 -24.99
CA LEU A 208 -17.52 10.27 -26.02
C LEU A 208 -16.89 10.39 -27.40
N ASN A 209 -17.07 9.38 -28.23
CA ASN A 209 -16.72 9.36 -29.65
C ASN A 209 -17.95 8.96 -30.46
N LEU A 210 -18.13 9.57 -31.62
CA LEU A 210 -19.18 9.18 -32.56
C LEU A 210 -18.85 7.82 -33.18
N ASP A 211 -19.86 6.94 -33.32
CA ASP A 211 -19.72 5.67 -34.03
C ASP A 211 -20.00 5.87 -35.52
N PRO A 212 -18.98 5.73 -36.40
CA PRO A 212 -19.16 5.92 -37.84
C PRO A 212 -20.21 5.01 -38.45
N ASN A 213 -20.46 3.82 -37.88
CA ASN A 213 -21.43 2.87 -38.42
C ASN A 213 -22.88 3.30 -38.19
N THR A 214 -23.10 4.21 -37.24
CA THR A 214 -24.42 4.76 -36.93
C THR A 214 -24.61 6.18 -37.46
N ALA A 215 -23.53 6.81 -37.94
CA ALA A 215 -23.58 8.15 -38.49
C ALA A 215 -24.40 8.19 -39.78
N ASN A 216 -25.28 9.18 -39.90
CA ASN A 216 -26.02 9.40 -41.14
C ASN A 216 -25.04 9.66 -42.29
N TYR A 217 -25.32 9.13 -43.48
CA TYR A 217 -24.43 9.21 -44.64
C TYR A 217 -24.15 10.65 -45.14
N ASN A 218 -24.94 11.64 -44.72
CA ASN A 218 -24.70 13.05 -45.02
C ASN A 218 -23.75 13.74 -44.01
N LEU A 219 -23.32 13.06 -42.96
CA LEU A 219 -22.41 13.59 -41.95
C LEU A 219 -20.97 13.18 -42.27
N ILE A 220 -20.04 14.11 -42.08
CA ILE A 220 -18.60 13.88 -42.21
C ILE A 220 -17.99 13.95 -40.81
N LEU A 221 -17.47 12.82 -40.35
CA LEU A 221 -16.76 12.76 -39.07
C LEU A 221 -15.31 13.21 -39.22
N SER A 222 -14.82 13.93 -38.23
CA SER A 222 -13.48 14.52 -38.19
C SER A 222 -12.89 14.47 -36.78
N GLU A 223 -11.61 14.85 -36.65
CA GLU A 223 -10.89 14.90 -35.37
C GLU A 223 -10.99 13.60 -34.54
N GLY A 224 -10.88 12.44 -35.20
CA GLY A 224 -11.00 11.14 -34.53
C GLY A 224 -12.40 10.85 -34.01
N ASN A 225 -13.43 11.22 -34.79
CA ASN A 225 -14.86 11.06 -34.47
C ASN A 225 -15.34 11.92 -33.29
N LYS A 226 -14.67 13.05 -33.04
CA LYS A 226 -15.07 14.02 -32.02
C LYS A 226 -15.93 15.16 -32.58
N LYS A 227 -15.93 15.36 -33.91
CA LYS A 227 -16.68 16.39 -34.61
C LYS A 227 -17.33 15.86 -35.87
#